data_AF-A0A0L1LQ12-F1
#
_entry.id   AF-A0A0L1LQ12-F1
#
_cell.length_a   1.000
_cell.length_b   1.000
_cell.length_c   1.000
_cell.angle_alpha   90.00
_cell.angle_beta   90.00
_cell.angle_gamma   90.00
#
_symmetry.space_group_name_H-M   'P 1'
#
loop_
_entity.id
_entity.type
_entity.pdbx_description
1 polymer ?
#
loop_
_entity_poly.entity_id
_entity_poly.type
_entity_poly.pdbx_seq_one_letter_code
_entity_poly.pdbx_strand_id
1 'polypeptide(L)'
;MGKQMTEMLKGTLEGIVLAILAGSPAYGYDITARLRDKGLTDIAEGTVYALLVRIEQRGLVDVEKRPSEKGPPRKVYSLNAQGGEYLEEFWKTWSFLSGRLEQLRNEGR
;
A
#
# COMPACT_ATOMS: atom_id res chain seq x y z
N MET A 1 -5.71 14.48 -9.23
CA MET A 1 -6.13 14.29 -7.83
C MET A 1 -6.31 15.63 -7.10
N GLY A 2 -7.39 15.79 -6.33
CA GLY A 2 -7.59 16.98 -5.48
C GLY A 2 -6.66 17.00 -4.27
N LYS A 3 -6.26 18.19 -3.78
CA LYS A 3 -5.32 18.37 -2.67
C LYS A 3 -5.65 17.52 -1.43
N GLN A 4 -6.93 17.44 -1.06
CA GLN A 4 -7.38 16.66 0.11
C GLN A 4 -7.13 15.15 -0.05
N MET A 5 -7.39 14.59 -1.22
CA MET A 5 -7.16 13.17 -1.50
C MET A 5 -5.67 12.82 -1.40
N THR A 6 -4.80 13.69 -1.91
CA THR A 6 -3.34 13.49 -1.80
C THR A 6 -2.90 13.43 -0.34
N GLU A 7 -3.41 14.30 0.54
CA GLU A 7 -3.08 14.27 1.96
C GLU A 7 -3.61 13.01 2.65
N MET A 8 -4.82 12.55 2.32
CA MET A 8 -5.37 11.29 2.84
C MET A 8 -4.53 10.08 2.42
N LEU A 9 -4.05 10.06 1.17
CA LEU A 9 -3.21 8.98 0.65
C LEU A 9 -1.84 8.94 1.30
N LYS A 10 -1.26 10.08 1.70
CA LYS A 10 0.02 10.09 2.44
C LYS A 10 -0.06 9.26 3.72
N GLY A 11 -1.22 9.23 4.39
CA GLY A 11 -1.45 8.45 5.61
C GLY A 11 -1.92 7.02 5.40
N THR A 12 -2.42 6.66 4.21
CA THR A 12 -3.09 5.37 3.98
C THR A 12 -2.39 4.48 2.94
N LEU A 13 -1.58 5.06 2.06
CA LEU A 13 -1.01 4.32 0.92
C LEU A 13 -0.11 3.16 1.34
N GLU A 14 0.62 3.29 2.45
CA GLU A 14 1.44 2.19 2.98
C GLU A 14 0.59 0.97 3.33
N GLY A 15 -0.47 1.15 4.13
CA GLY A 15 -1.41 0.07 4.46
C GLY A 15 -2.10 -0.52 3.23
N ILE A 16 -2.45 0.31 2.25
CA ILE A 16 -3.04 -0.15 0.98
C ILE A 16 -2.05 -1.04 0.20
N VAL A 17 -0.77 -0.65 0.11
CA VAL A 17 0.25 -1.46 -0.57
C VAL A 17 0.50 -2.78 0.15
N LEU A 18 0.58 -2.78 1.48
CA LEU A 18 0.71 -4.01 2.27
C LEU A 18 -0.52 -4.91 2.11
N ALA A 19 -1.72 -4.35 2.02
CA ALA A 19 -2.95 -5.11 1.73
C ALA A 19 -2.93 -5.77 0.34
N ILE A 20 -2.34 -5.11 -0.68
CA ILE A 20 -2.14 -5.72 -2.00
C ILE A 20 -1.18 -6.91 -1.91
N LEU A 21 -0.10 -6.76 -1.16
CA LEU A 21 0.92 -7.80 -0.96
C LEU A 21 0.43 -8.97 -0.10
N ALA A 22 -0.55 -8.74 0.79
CA ALA A 22 -1.23 -9.78 1.55
C ALA A 22 -1.97 -10.78 0.64
N GLY A 23 -2.46 -10.33 -0.52
CA GLY A 23 -3.17 -11.19 -1.48
C GLY A 23 -2.23 -12.06 -2.30
N SER A 24 -1.08 -11.54 -2.73
CA SER A 24 -0.01 -12.33 -3.35
C SER A 24 1.28 -11.52 -3.42
N PRO A 25 2.46 -12.19 -3.47
CA PRO A 25 3.71 -11.53 -3.83
C PRO A 25 3.60 -10.83 -5.20
N ALA A 26 4.32 -9.73 -5.37
CA ALA A 26 4.23 -8.91 -6.59
C ALA A 26 5.50 -8.09 -6.86
N TYR A 27 5.71 -7.74 -8.13
CA TYR A 27 6.72 -6.75 -8.53
C TYR A 27 6.18 -5.32 -8.38
N GLY A 28 7.04 -4.31 -8.25
CA GLY A 28 6.62 -2.92 -8.09
C GLY A 28 5.67 -2.41 -9.20
N TYR A 29 5.88 -2.85 -10.44
CA TYR A 29 4.99 -2.55 -11.56
C TYR A 29 3.60 -3.16 -11.36
N ASP A 30 3.52 -4.44 -10.98
CA ASP A 30 2.25 -5.14 -10.75
C ASP A 30 1.46 -4.51 -9.59
N ILE A 31 2.16 -4.07 -8.54
CA ILE A 31 1.53 -3.36 -7.42
C ILE A 31 0.88 -2.07 -7.93
N THR A 32 1.59 -1.32 -8.78
CA THR A 32 1.08 -0.10 -9.39
C THR A 32 -0.13 -0.38 -10.29
N ALA A 33 -0.08 -1.44 -11.09
CA ALA A 33 -1.21 -1.88 -11.92
C ALA A 33 -2.44 -2.22 -11.06
N ARG A 34 -2.27 -3.03 -10.01
CA ARG A 34 -3.35 -3.41 -9.07
C ARG A 34 -3.94 -2.22 -8.33
N LEU A 35 -3.14 -1.20 -8.00
CA LEU A 35 -3.65 0.06 -7.43
C LEU A 35 -4.57 0.78 -8.42
N ARG A 36 -4.15 0.88 -9.69
CA ARG A 36 -4.96 1.50 -10.75
C ARG A 36 -6.27 0.76 -11.00
N ASP A 37 -6.24 -0.58 -10.99
CA ASP A 37 -7.45 -1.42 -11.13
C ASP A 37 -8.45 -1.22 -9.99
N LYS A 38 -7.97 -0.76 -8.82
CA LYS A 38 -8.81 -0.38 -7.66
C LYS A 38 -9.25 1.09 -7.68
N GLY A 39 -9.02 1.82 -8.78
CA GLY A 39 -9.41 3.21 -8.94
C GLY A 39 -8.39 4.25 -8.44
N LEU A 40 -7.21 3.82 -7.97
CA LEU A 40 -6.13 4.72 -7.54
C LEU A 40 -5.23 5.12 -8.72
N THR A 41 -5.84 5.66 -9.78
CA THR A 41 -5.20 5.91 -11.08
C THR A 41 -4.15 7.02 -11.06
N ASP A 42 -4.31 7.99 -10.16
CA ASP A 42 -3.48 9.20 -10.08
C ASP A 42 -2.16 9.00 -9.31
N ILE A 43 -1.88 7.79 -8.82
CA ILE A 43 -0.65 7.51 -8.08
C ILE A 43 0.51 7.33 -9.06
N ALA A 44 1.49 8.20 -8.98
CA ALA A 44 2.71 8.10 -9.77
C ALA A 44 3.50 6.84 -9.39
N GLU A 45 4.03 6.15 -10.39
CA GLU A 45 4.83 4.94 -10.21
C GLU A 45 6.03 5.18 -9.28
N GLY A 46 6.74 6.30 -9.44
CA GLY A 46 7.84 6.69 -8.55
C GLY A 46 7.44 6.81 -7.07
N THR A 47 6.18 7.16 -6.77
CA THR A 47 5.67 7.20 -5.39
C THR A 47 5.55 5.79 -4.81
N VAL A 48 5.07 4.83 -5.60
CA VAL A 48 4.98 3.41 -5.19
C VAL A 48 6.39 2.86 -4.97
N TYR A 49 7.32 3.09 -5.89
CA TYR A 49 8.70 2.62 -5.73
C TYR A 49 9.41 3.21 -4.51
N ALA A 50 9.24 4.50 -4.24
CA ALA A 50 9.80 5.13 -3.03
C ALA A 50 9.18 4.54 -1.75
N LEU A 51 7.89 4.21 -1.76
CA LEU A 51 7.22 3.53 -0.66
C LEU A 51 7.74 2.09 -0.48
N LEU A 52 7.96 1.35 -1.57
CA LEU A 52 8.50 -0.01 -1.51
C LEU A 52 9.88 -0.05 -0.85
N VAL A 53 10.74 0.93 -1.15
CA VAL A 53 12.05 1.07 -0.47
C VAL A 53 11.86 1.31 1.03
N ARG A 54 10.89 2.15 1.43
CA ARG A 54 10.63 2.44 2.84
C ARG A 54 10.08 1.23 3.60
N ILE A 55 9.14 0.47 3.04
CA ILE A 55 8.59 -0.71 3.73
C ILE A 55 9.63 -1.85 3.81
N GLU A 56 10.51 -1.97 2.81
CA GLU A 56 11.68 -2.86 2.83
C GLU A 56 12.64 -2.46 3.98
N GLN A 57 13.00 -1.17 4.08
CA GLN A 57 13.85 -0.66 5.16
C GLN A 57 13.23 -0.84 6.56
N ARG A 58 11.90 -0.86 6.65
CA ARG A 58 11.17 -1.10 7.89
C ARG A 58 10.97 -2.58 8.23
N GLY A 59 11.40 -3.49 7.35
CA GLY A 59 11.27 -4.93 7.58
C GLY A 59 9.85 -5.47 7.43
N LEU A 60 8.92 -4.73 6.81
CA LEU A 60 7.52 -5.15 6.66
C LEU A 60 7.29 -6.14 5.52
N VAL A 61 8.31 -6.38 4.71
CA VAL A 61 8.24 -7.25 3.53
C VAL A 61 9.55 -8.01 3.37
N ASP A 62 9.45 -9.22 2.86
CA ASP A 62 10.60 -9.95 2.33
C ASP A 62 10.80 -9.58 0.86
N VAL A 63 12.06 -9.59 0.42
CA VAL A 63 12.44 -9.20 -0.94
C VAL A 63 13.27 -10.29 -1.59
N GLU A 64 12.73 -10.88 -2.65
CA GLU A 64 13.43 -11.87 -3.47
C GLU A 64 13.88 -11.24 -4.79
N LYS A 65 15.15 -11.41 -5.17
CA LYS A 65 15.63 -11.02 -6.50
C LYS A 65 15.41 -12.17 -7.47
N ARG A 66 14.50 -11.99 -8.43
CA ARG A 66 14.27 -12.97 -9.49
C ARG A 66 14.98 -12.57 -10.79
N PRO A 67 15.60 -13.53 -11.50
CA PRO A 67 16.07 -13.30 -12.87
C PRO A 67 14.91 -12.80 -13.74
N SER A 68 15.19 -11.88 -14.65
CA SER A 68 14.24 -11.49 -15.68
C SER A 68 14.74 -11.99 -17.03
N GLU A 69 13.82 -12.37 -17.92
CA GLU A 69 14.18 -12.83 -19.27
C GLU A 69 14.92 -11.75 -20.07
N LYS A 70 14.63 -10.47 -19.78
CA LYS A 70 15.31 -9.30 -20.35
C LYS A 70 15.46 -8.21 -19.28
N GLY A 71 16.71 -7.81 -19.02
CA GLY A 71 17.04 -6.69 -18.15
C GLY A 71 17.56 -7.09 -16.77
N PRO A 72 17.63 -6.12 -15.82
CA PRO A 72 18.13 -6.39 -14.48
C PRO A 72 17.19 -7.33 -13.70
N PRO A 73 17.71 -8.01 -12.64
CA PRO A 73 16.87 -8.79 -11.74
C PRO A 73 15.73 -7.95 -11.15
N ARG A 74 14.54 -8.52 -11.08
CA ARG A 74 13.36 -7.87 -10.52
C ARG A 74 13.22 -8.23 -9.05
N LYS A 75 12.88 -7.24 -8.23
CA LYS A 75 12.49 -7.46 -6.84
C LYS A 75 11.03 -7.91 -6.78
N VAL A 76 10.81 -9.10 -6.23
CA VAL A 76 9.49 -9.55 -5.78
C VAL A 76 9.36 -9.20 -4.31
N TYR A 77 8.30 -8.51 -3.96
CA TYR A 77 7.96 -8.19 -2.58
C TYR A 77 6.89 -9.17 -2.10
N SER A 78 7.04 -9.68 -0.87
CA SER A 78 6.03 -10.49 -0.19
C SER A 78 5.83 -9.97 1.22
N LEU A 79 4.57 -9.91 1.67
CA LEU A 79 4.26 -9.55 3.04
C LEU A 79 4.83 -10.62 3.99
N ASN A 80 5.55 -10.20 5.03
CA ASN A 80 6.07 -11.09 6.06
C ASN A 80 5.27 -10.97 7.37
N ALA A 81 5.67 -11.68 8.42
CA ALA A 81 4.95 -11.67 9.69
C ALA A 81 4.82 -10.26 10.31
N GLN A 82 5.92 -9.49 10.33
CA GLN A 82 5.91 -8.13 10.85
C GLN A 82 5.02 -7.20 10.02
N GLY A 83 5.04 -7.34 8.69
CA GLY A 83 4.11 -6.65 7.80
C GLY A 83 2.65 -7.02 8.05
N GLY A 84 2.39 -8.28 8.35
CA GLY A 84 1.06 -8.78 8.74
C GLY A 84 0.53 -8.12 10.01
N GLU A 85 1.34 -8.09 11.07
CA GLU A 85 0.99 -7.42 12.33
C GLU A 85 0.72 -5.93 12.12
N TYR A 86 1.57 -5.24 11.35
CA TYR A 86 1.37 -3.84 11.00
C TYR A 86 0.07 -3.63 10.21
N LEU A 87 -0.23 -4.51 9.25
CA LEU A 87 -1.44 -4.42 8.45
C LEU A 87 -2.70 -4.62 9.30
N GLU A 88 -2.68 -5.50 10.29
CA GLU A 88 -3.77 -5.63 11.25
C GLU A 88 -3.99 -4.36 12.08
N GLU A 89 -2.91 -3.76 12.58
CA GLU A 89 -2.97 -2.49 13.31
C GLU A 89 -3.51 -1.35 12.43
N PHE A 90 -3.07 -1.30 11.17
CA PHE A 90 -3.58 -0.36 10.18
C PHE A 90 -5.10 -0.50 10.02
N TRP A 91 -5.62 -1.72 9.88
CA TRP A 91 -7.07 -1.93 9.74
C TRP A 91 -7.87 -1.62 11.00
N LYS A 92 -7.31 -1.91 12.19
CA LYS A 92 -7.92 -1.50 13.48
C LYS A 92 -8.04 0.02 13.55
N THR A 93 -6.97 0.73 13.23
CA THR A 93 -6.92 2.20 13.23
C THR A 93 -7.88 2.80 12.20
N TRP A 94 -7.88 2.26 10.98
CA TRP A 94 -8.78 2.69 9.91
C TRP A 94 -10.24 2.52 10.32
N SER A 95 -10.60 1.33 10.81
CA SER A 95 -11.99 1.02 11.19
C SER A 95 -12.49 1.93 12.31
N PHE A 96 -11.65 2.22 13.30
CA PHE A 96 -11.98 3.17 14.35
C PHE A 96 -12.22 4.58 13.78
N LEU A 97 -11.28 5.11 12.99
CA LEU A 97 -11.38 6.47 12.47
C LEU A 97 -12.55 6.63 11.49
N SER A 98 -12.70 5.71 10.53
CA SER A 98 -13.78 5.75 9.56
C SER A 98 -15.14 5.65 10.25
N GLY A 99 -15.28 4.80 11.28
CA GLY A 99 -16.50 4.71 12.08
C GLY A 99 -16.86 6.03 12.77
N ARG A 100 -15.87 6.72 13.36
CA ARG A 100 -16.09 8.03 14.00
C ARG A 100 -16.47 9.12 13.01
N LEU A 101 -15.81 9.17 11.85
CA LEU A 101 -16.14 10.14 10.80
C LEU A 101 -17.54 9.91 10.22
N GLU A 102 -17.92 8.65 10.02
CA GLU A 102 -19.26 8.27 9.57
C GLU A 102 -20.33 8.65 10.60
N GLN A 103 -20.09 8.41 11.89
CA GLN A 103 -20.97 8.86 12.96
C GLN A 103 -21.18 10.39 12.92
N LEU A 104 -20.09 11.17 12.86
CA LEU A 104 -20.16 12.64 12.79
C LEU A 104 -20.88 13.14 11.54
N ARG A 105 -20.68 12.49 10.38
CA ARG A 105 -21.36 12.83 9.14
C ARG A 105 -22.87 12.64 9.25
N ASN A 106 -23.31 11.63 10.00
CA ASN A 106 -24.73 11.31 10.20
C ASN A 106 -25.38 12.18 11.29
N GLU A 107 -24.63 12.58 12.33
CA GLU A 107 -25.10 13.50 13.38
C GLU A 107 -25.19 14.96 12.89
N GLY A 108 -24.35 15.33 11.92
CA GLY A 108 -24.36 16.66 11.28
C GLY A 108 -25.35 16.81 10.13
N ARG A 109 -26.27 15.85 9.94
CA ARG A 109 -27.39 15.89 9.00
C ARG A 109 -28.71 15.92 9.77
#